data_AF-A0A3A9WCS4-F1
#
_entry.id   AF-A0A3A9WCS4-F1
#
_cell.length_a   1.000
_cell.length_b   1.000
_cell.length_c   1.000
_cell.angle_alpha   90.00
_cell.angle_beta   90.00
_cell.angle_gamma   90.00
#
_symmetry.space_group_name_H-M   'P 1'
#
loop_
_entity.id
_entity.type
_entity.pdbx_description
1 polymer ?
#
loop_
_entity_poly.entity_id
_entity_poly.type
_entity_poly.pdbx_seq_one_letter_code
_entity_poly.pdbx_strand_id
1 'polypeptide(L)'
;MKGLLTYKNLLLVVCSLIMFSCSKEIDGSDVTLLNSENQILEFAFLTQENGELEIDVTANINQEDKVVSVVLPYGTPVRALKPSIKISESASIVQDVDVSFDFSTPIIYSIMAEDGTVSNYTVRVRVVASTELEILLTIFNQNPDNLLGWNIASEDISTWEGVILVDDKVIELELEEKGLTVLPPEICDLFYLKTLSLEGNMITEIPRQIQDLSNNLRTLNLGGNQIDIIPQEFFSLTKLTDLRVYTNLLTEVPSDINKLTELRYLSLSNNSLKTLPLELFELSKLNSLFLNNIELSEVPESITDLSQLTALGISSNPLGAIPDIVLDITTLTRLDIYNSGITNIPSEITKLTNLKRLQLSGNNLIEINEVIGDLFLLEYLLLQTNAIEEIPSELSNLINLKTLDLTENNLITIPNAICDLANTGTEILLDENVTCQ
;
A
#
# COMPACT_ATOMS: atom_id res chain seq x y z
N MET A 1 53.52 40.94 48.67
CA MET A 1 53.09 42.05 47.79
C MET A 1 53.08 41.55 46.35
N LYS A 2 51.92 41.69 45.66
CA LYS A 2 51.67 41.72 44.19
C LYS A 2 52.18 40.51 43.36
N GLY A 3 51.45 39.87 42.45
CA GLY A 3 50.11 40.06 41.88
C GLY A 3 49.96 39.25 40.57
N LEU A 4 48.71 39.08 40.12
CA LEU A 4 48.18 38.86 38.76
C LEU A 4 48.25 37.49 38.02
N LEU A 5 47.03 37.02 37.68
CA LEU A 5 46.50 36.42 36.41
C LEU A 5 47.15 35.12 35.85
N THR A 6 46.47 34.11 35.28
CA THR A 6 45.10 33.92 34.74
C THR A 6 44.83 32.42 34.51
N TYR A 7 43.59 32.00 34.81
CA TYR A 7 42.73 30.94 34.22
C TYR A 7 43.31 29.72 33.48
N LYS A 8 43.00 28.53 34.02
CA LYS A 8 42.77 27.27 33.27
C LYS A 8 41.44 26.66 33.74
N ASN A 9 40.49 26.53 32.83
CA ASN A 9 39.20 25.87 33.03
C ASN A 9 39.37 24.34 33.14
N LEU A 10 38.76 23.74 34.16
CA LEU A 10 38.46 22.31 34.23
C LEU A 10 37.08 22.15 34.92
N LEU A 11 36.17 21.50 34.18
CA LEU A 11 35.07 20.62 34.60
C LEU A 11 34.27 20.95 35.87
N LEU A 12 32.95 21.09 35.76
CA LEU A 12 31.98 20.19 36.42
C LEU A 12 30.53 20.54 36.06
N VAL A 13 29.80 19.49 35.68
CA VAL A 13 28.35 19.39 35.57
C VAL A 13 27.71 19.62 36.94
N VAL A 14 26.73 20.52 37.03
CA VAL A 14 25.81 20.59 38.18
C VAL A 14 24.40 20.92 37.67
N CYS A 15 23.47 19.99 37.95
CA CYS A 15 22.03 20.16 37.86
C CYS A 15 21.56 21.36 38.69
N SER A 16 20.73 22.22 38.12
CA SER A 16 20.01 23.27 38.85
C SER A 16 18.50 23.06 38.76
N LEU A 17 17.99 22.33 39.76
CA LEU A 17 16.67 22.56 40.33
C LEU A 17 16.69 23.95 40.98
N ILE A 18 15.79 24.85 40.57
CA ILE A 18 15.47 26.06 41.34
C ILE A 18 13.95 26.10 41.53
N MET A 19 13.53 25.79 42.77
CA MET A 19 12.21 26.11 43.31
C MET A 19 12.24 27.53 43.90
N PHE A 20 11.25 28.32 43.49
CA PHE A 20 10.54 29.44 44.15
C PHE A 20 11.25 30.44 45.08
N SER A 21 11.08 31.71 44.72
CA SER A 21 10.80 32.81 45.65
C SER A 21 9.81 33.77 45.00
N CYS A 22 8.66 33.92 45.64
CA CYS A 22 7.47 34.64 45.20
C CYS A 22 7.57 36.15 45.51
N SER A 23 7.08 37.04 44.64
CA SER A 23 6.32 38.24 45.05
C SER A 23 5.87 39.11 43.88
N LYS A 24 4.65 38.85 43.39
CA LYS A 24 3.53 39.81 43.43
C LYS A 24 2.33 39.19 42.73
N GLU A 25 1.21 39.24 43.44
CA GLU A 25 -0.12 38.84 43.01
C GLU A 25 -0.41 39.35 41.59
N ILE A 26 -0.56 38.41 40.65
CA ILE A 26 -1.39 38.59 39.48
C ILE A 26 -2.56 37.64 39.66
N ASP A 27 -3.71 38.28 39.59
CA ASP A 27 -5.06 37.77 39.71
C ASP A 27 -5.30 36.47 38.92
N GLY A 28 -6.21 35.65 39.42
CA GLY A 28 -6.65 34.41 38.78
C GLY A 28 -7.43 34.69 37.50
N SER A 29 -6.72 35.03 36.44
CA SER A 29 -7.21 34.91 35.08
C SER A 29 -6.75 33.57 34.53
N ASP A 30 -7.71 32.70 34.19
CA ASP A 30 -7.49 31.63 33.23
C ASP A 30 -6.84 32.26 31.98
N VAL A 31 -5.52 32.09 31.82
CA VAL A 31 -4.90 32.30 30.52
C VAL A 31 -5.34 31.12 29.68
N THR A 32 -6.50 31.28 29.05
CA THR A 32 -6.94 30.40 27.97
C THR A 32 -5.91 30.52 26.86
N LEU A 33 -5.07 29.48 26.69
CA LEU A 33 -4.26 29.35 25.49
C LEU A 33 -5.24 29.16 24.32
N LEU A 34 -5.42 30.22 23.54
CA LEU A 34 -6.22 30.18 22.32
C LEU A 34 -5.53 29.29 21.29
N ASN A 35 -6.32 28.57 20.49
CA ASN A 35 -5.78 27.68 19.47
C ASN A 35 -5.07 28.49 18.37
N SER A 36 -3.87 28.05 17.97
CA SER A 36 -3.06 28.67 16.91
C SER A 36 -3.13 27.93 15.56
N GLU A 37 -3.86 26.82 15.51
CA GLU A 37 -4.04 26.04 14.28
C GLU A 37 -4.88 26.80 13.25
N ASN A 38 -4.32 26.99 12.05
CA ASN A 38 -4.94 27.72 10.94
C ASN A 38 -4.72 27.01 9.60
N GLN A 39 -4.92 25.69 9.58
CA GLN A 39 -4.70 24.88 8.40
C GLN A 39 -5.97 24.71 7.57
N ILE A 40 -5.81 24.60 6.23
CA ILE A 40 -6.83 23.98 5.37
C ILE A 40 -6.61 22.48 5.48
N LEU A 41 -7.60 21.76 6.01
CA LEU A 41 -7.54 20.31 6.19
C LEU A 41 -8.07 19.57 4.96
N GLU A 42 -9.14 20.09 4.35
CA GLU A 42 -9.71 19.54 3.12
C GLU A 42 -10.14 20.68 2.20
N PHE A 43 -9.93 20.53 0.90
CA PHE A 43 -10.44 21.44 -0.12
C PHE A 43 -10.97 20.58 -1.27
N ALA A 44 -12.21 20.81 -1.67
CA ALA A 44 -12.85 20.05 -2.72
C ALA A 44 -13.82 20.89 -3.56
N PHE A 45 -14.09 20.44 -4.77
CA PHE A 45 -15.28 20.82 -5.53
C PHE A 45 -16.23 19.63 -5.55
N LEU A 46 -17.39 19.80 -4.92
CA LEU A 46 -18.40 18.74 -4.80
C LEU A 46 -19.42 18.88 -5.94
N THR A 47 -19.81 17.75 -6.52
CA THR A 47 -20.82 17.64 -7.59
C THR A 47 -22.14 18.29 -7.21
N GLN A 48 -22.56 18.14 -5.95
CA GLN A 48 -23.80 18.72 -5.43
C GLN A 48 -23.84 20.26 -5.47
N GLU A 49 -22.67 20.93 -5.41
CA GLU A 49 -22.56 22.39 -5.48
C GLU A 49 -22.09 22.89 -6.87
N ASN A 50 -21.61 21.97 -7.72
CA ASN A 50 -21.00 22.27 -9.01
C ASN A 50 -21.56 21.32 -10.08
N GLY A 51 -22.73 21.66 -10.65
CA GLY A 51 -23.48 20.75 -11.53
C GLY A 51 -22.82 20.36 -12.87
N GLU A 52 -21.71 21.01 -13.23
CA GLU A 52 -20.88 20.64 -14.40
C GLU A 52 -19.84 19.55 -14.06
N LEU A 53 -19.67 19.22 -12.78
CA LEU A 53 -18.80 18.12 -12.35
C LEU A 53 -19.58 16.81 -12.31
N GLU A 54 -18.98 15.77 -12.88
CA GLU A 54 -19.49 14.40 -12.82
C GLU A 54 -18.95 13.64 -11.60
N ILE A 55 -17.92 14.17 -10.95
CA ILE A 55 -17.31 13.59 -9.76
C ILE A 55 -16.79 14.66 -8.80
N ASP A 56 -16.84 14.35 -7.50
CA ASP A 56 -16.22 15.17 -6.46
C ASP A 56 -14.70 15.19 -6.66
N VAL A 57 -14.15 16.39 -6.74
CA VAL A 57 -12.71 16.62 -6.93
C VAL A 57 -12.13 17.13 -5.63
N THR A 58 -11.23 16.36 -5.03
CA THR A 58 -10.43 16.80 -3.88
C THR A 58 -9.09 17.35 -4.34
N ALA A 59 -8.57 18.31 -3.59
CA ALA A 59 -7.30 18.96 -3.85
C ALA A 59 -6.14 18.23 -3.15
N ASN A 60 -4.95 18.34 -3.74
CA ASN A 60 -3.71 18.09 -3.02
C ASN A 60 -3.32 19.35 -2.23
N ILE A 61 -3.10 19.21 -0.91
CA ILE A 61 -2.78 20.33 -0.01
C ILE A 61 -1.34 20.15 0.49
N ASN A 62 -0.46 21.05 0.06
CA ASN A 62 0.88 21.16 0.61
C ASN A 62 0.86 22.14 1.80
N GLN A 63 0.96 21.59 3.01
CA GLN A 63 0.95 22.37 4.25
C GLN A 63 2.21 23.19 4.47
N GLU A 64 3.35 22.79 3.90
CA GLU A 64 4.63 23.49 4.04
C GLU A 64 4.66 24.74 3.16
N ASP A 65 4.34 24.57 1.87
CA ASP A 65 4.33 25.65 0.89
C ASP A 65 3.04 26.49 0.92
N LYS A 66 2.03 26.05 1.68
CA LYS A 66 0.69 26.63 1.73
C LYS A 66 0.07 26.74 0.32
N VAL A 67 0.18 25.67 -0.46
CA VAL A 67 -0.39 25.56 -1.81
C VAL A 67 -1.46 24.49 -1.84
N VAL A 68 -2.63 24.83 -2.38
CA VAL A 68 -3.72 23.90 -2.66
C VAL A 68 -3.78 23.73 -4.17
N SER A 69 -3.51 22.53 -4.67
CA SER A 69 -3.53 22.22 -6.10
C SER A 69 -4.74 21.37 -6.43
N VAL A 70 -5.56 21.84 -7.37
CA VAL A 70 -6.75 21.14 -7.85
C VAL A 70 -6.58 20.86 -9.34
N VAL A 71 -6.82 19.61 -9.74
CA VAL A 71 -6.89 19.20 -11.14
C VAL A 71 -8.32 18.86 -11.46
N LEU A 72 -8.86 19.44 -12.53
CA LEU A 72 -10.23 19.25 -12.98
C LEU A 72 -10.30 18.45 -14.30
N PRO A 73 -11.37 17.67 -14.53
CA PRO A 73 -11.60 16.97 -15.78
C PRO A 73 -11.57 17.87 -17.01
N TYR A 74 -11.22 17.31 -18.16
CA TYR A 74 -11.17 18.02 -19.44
C TYR A 74 -12.47 18.77 -19.70
N GLY A 75 -12.37 20.03 -20.11
CA GLY A 75 -13.52 20.87 -20.45
C GLY A 75 -14.27 21.48 -19.27
N THR A 76 -13.87 21.22 -18.01
CA THR A 76 -14.55 21.78 -16.83
C THR A 76 -14.50 23.32 -16.81
N PRO A 77 -15.65 24.02 -16.71
CA PRO A 77 -15.68 25.48 -16.57
C PRO A 77 -15.15 25.93 -15.19
N VAL A 78 -14.14 26.81 -15.17
CA VAL A 78 -13.50 27.29 -13.92
C VAL A 78 -14.00 28.63 -13.39
N ARG A 79 -14.91 29.29 -14.11
CA ARG A 79 -15.32 30.68 -13.81
C ARG A 79 -16.39 30.82 -12.74
N ALA A 80 -17.00 29.71 -12.33
CA ALA A 80 -18.12 29.70 -11.40
C ALA A 80 -18.11 28.41 -10.55
N LEU A 81 -16.98 28.14 -9.87
CA LEU A 81 -16.87 26.99 -8.99
C LEU A 81 -17.07 27.39 -7.52
N LYS A 82 -17.80 26.57 -6.78
CA LYS A 82 -18.01 26.74 -5.34
C LYS A 82 -17.20 25.69 -4.56
N PRO A 83 -16.17 26.08 -3.80
CA PRO A 83 -15.35 25.15 -3.05
C PRO A 83 -16.02 24.72 -1.74
N SER A 84 -15.75 23.49 -1.32
CA SER A 84 -16.00 22.97 0.02
C SER A 84 -14.67 22.92 0.76
N ILE A 85 -14.54 23.66 1.86
CA ILE A 85 -13.29 23.83 2.60
C ILE A 85 -13.49 23.42 4.05
N LYS A 86 -12.68 22.49 4.54
CA LYS A 86 -12.57 22.14 5.96
C LYS A 86 -11.26 22.73 6.49
N ILE A 87 -11.32 23.34 7.67
CA ILE A 87 -10.19 24.00 8.31
C ILE A 87 -9.98 23.49 9.74
N SER A 88 -8.86 23.87 10.34
CA SER A 88 -8.56 23.60 11.75
C SER A 88 -9.71 23.99 12.68
N GLU A 89 -9.88 23.25 13.77
CA GLU A 89 -10.88 23.53 14.80
C GLU A 89 -10.71 24.95 15.36
N SER A 90 -11.82 25.66 15.55
CA SER A 90 -11.87 27.06 16.01
C SER A 90 -11.26 28.11 15.05
N ALA A 91 -10.71 27.71 13.91
CA ALA A 91 -10.28 28.65 12.88
C ALA A 91 -11.48 29.20 12.07
N SER A 92 -11.24 30.30 11.34
CA SER A 92 -12.22 30.92 10.44
C SER A 92 -11.59 31.27 9.09
N ILE A 93 -12.40 31.25 8.02
CA ILE A 93 -12.00 31.71 6.68
C ILE A 93 -12.34 33.19 6.58
N VAL A 94 -11.37 34.02 6.17
CA VAL A 94 -11.57 35.48 6.07
C VAL A 94 -12.44 35.85 4.87
N GLN A 95 -12.38 35.07 3.79
CA GLN A 95 -13.17 35.24 2.58
C GLN A 95 -14.56 34.58 2.72
N ASP A 96 -15.58 35.11 2.03
CA ASP A 96 -16.90 34.46 1.91
C ASP A 96 -16.80 33.21 1.03
N VAL A 97 -17.09 32.04 1.58
CA VAL A 97 -16.95 30.75 0.88
C VAL A 97 -18.26 30.21 0.31
N ASP A 98 -19.39 30.87 0.58
CA ASP A 98 -20.71 30.41 0.12
C ASP A 98 -21.06 30.89 -1.30
N VAL A 99 -20.12 31.57 -1.96
CA VAL A 99 -20.24 32.09 -3.33
C VAL A 99 -19.36 31.32 -4.30
N SER A 100 -19.73 31.36 -5.58
CA SER A 100 -18.88 30.84 -6.66
C SER A 100 -17.74 31.80 -6.98
N PHE A 101 -16.58 31.24 -7.30
CA PHE A 101 -15.37 31.98 -7.65
C PHE A 101 -14.90 31.67 -9.07
N ASP A 102 -14.14 32.61 -9.65
CA ASP A 102 -13.40 32.42 -10.90
C ASP A 102 -11.97 31.98 -10.60
N PHE A 103 -11.70 30.70 -10.80
CA PHE A 103 -10.40 30.08 -10.61
C PHE A 103 -9.51 30.09 -11.85
N SER A 104 -9.80 30.94 -12.85
CA SER A 104 -8.90 31.14 -14.00
C SER A 104 -7.54 31.73 -13.62
N THR A 105 -7.44 32.32 -12.43
CA THR A 105 -6.18 32.73 -11.79
C THR A 105 -6.12 32.21 -10.36
N PRO A 106 -4.90 32.01 -9.78
CA PRO A 106 -4.79 31.58 -8.41
C PRO A 106 -5.51 32.49 -7.41
N ILE A 107 -6.21 31.90 -6.44
CA ILE A 107 -6.95 32.60 -5.38
C ILE A 107 -6.25 32.38 -4.04
N ILE A 108 -6.18 33.42 -3.21
CA ILE A 108 -5.63 33.32 -1.86
C ILE A 108 -6.77 33.16 -0.85
N TYR A 109 -6.73 32.08 -0.07
CA TYR A 109 -7.59 31.87 1.09
C TYR A 109 -6.79 32.13 2.37
N SER A 110 -7.35 32.90 3.29
CA SER A 110 -6.71 33.27 4.54
C SER A 110 -7.46 32.60 5.69
N ILE A 111 -6.76 31.72 6.40
CA ILE A 111 -7.30 31.00 7.54
C ILE A 111 -6.78 31.69 8.80
N MET A 112 -7.70 32.18 9.63
CA MET A 112 -7.39 32.86 10.89
C MET A 112 -7.69 31.91 12.05
N ALA A 113 -6.66 31.62 12.86
CA ALA A 113 -6.78 30.85 14.09
C ALA A 113 -7.49 31.65 15.19
N GLU A 114 -7.85 30.99 16.29
CA GLU A 114 -8.49 31.60 17.45
C GLU A 114 -7.60 32.66 18.12
N ASP A 115 -6.29 32.44 18.14
CA ASP A 115 -5.29 33.40 18.64
C ASP A 115 -5.04 34.61 17.71
N GLY A 116 -5.70 34.63 16.54
CA GLY A 116 -5.58 35.67 15.52
C GLY A 116 -4.43 35.50 14.54
N THR A 117 -3.61 34.45 14.65
CA THR A 117 -2.60 34.13 13.65
C THR A 117 -3.24 33.71 12.33
N VAL A 118 -2.65 34.13 11.20
CA VAL A 118 -3.22 33.91 9.87
C VAL A 118 -2.25 33.12 8.98
N SER A 119 -2.76 32.07 8.34
CA SER A 119 -2.10 31.36 7.26
C SER A 119 -2.76 31.66 5.92
N ASN A 120 -1.96 31.99 4.91
CA ASN A 120 -2.44 32.26 3.56
C ASN A 120 -2.13 31.09 2.63
N TYR A 121 -3.16 30.48 2.07
CA TYR A 121 -3.05 29.39 1.09
C TYR A 121 -3.28 29.92 -0.32
N THR A 122 -2.39 29.57 -1.25
CA THR A 122 -2.59 29.83 -2.68
C THR A 122 -3.28 28.62 -3.31
N VAL A 123 -4.53 28.80 -3.72
CA VAL A 123 -5.30 27.79 -4.46
C VAL A 123 -5.05 27.94 -5.95
N ARG A 124 -4.59 26.85 -6.58
CA ARG A 124 -4.32 26.74 -8.02
C ARG A 124 -5.23 25.68 -8.60
N VAL A 125 -5.99 26.03 -9.63
CA VAL A 125 -6.84 25.11 -10.37
C VAL A 125 -6.30 24.96 -11.77
N ARG A 126 -6.04 23.72 -12.20
CA ARG A 126 -5.74 23.38 -13.60
C ARG A 126 -6.83 22.47 -14.15
N VAL A 127 -7.14 22.63 -15.43
CA VAL A 127 -7.99 21.70 -16.18
C VAL A 127 -7.06 20.83 -17.01
N VAL A 128 -7.28 19.51 -17.02
CA VAL A 128 -6.47 18.62 -17.89
C VAL A 128 -6.64 19.04 -19.34
N ALA A 129 -5.54 19.05 -20.10
CA ALA A 129 -5.49 19.73 -21.40
C ALA A 129 -5.91 18.83 -22.56
N SER A 130 -5.81 17.52 -22.38
CA SER A 130 -5.93 16.52 -23.43
C SER A 130 -7.20 15.69 -23.29
N THR A 131 -7.76 15.30 -24.41
CA THR A 131 -8.82 14.29 -24.49
C THR A 131 -8.28 12.89 -24.20
N GLU A 132 -9.16 11.94 -23.86
CA GLU A 132 -8.82 10.52 -23.68
C GLU A 132 -8.02 9.97 -24.89
N LEU A 133 -8.49 10.26 -26.11
CA LEU A 133 -7.83 9.86 -27.35
C LEU A 133 -6.41 10.43 -27.48
N GLU A 134 -6.20 11.72 -27.20
CA GLU A 134 -4.88 12.35 -27.29
C GLU A 134 -3.90 11.76 -26.27
N ILE A 135 -4.37 11.43 -25.07
CA ILE A 135 -3.57 10.78 -24.03
C ILE A 135 -3.14 9.38 -24.49
N LEU A 136 -4.09 8.56 -24.94
CA LEU A 136 -3.78 7.22 -25.42
C LEU A 136 -2.82 7.27 -26.62
N LEU A 137 -3.06 8.14 -27.59
CA LEU A 137 -2.12 8.35 -28.71
C LEU A 137 -0.73 8.79 -28.24
N THR A 138 -0.62 9.54 -27.14
CA THR A 138 0.67 9.90 -26.55
C THR A 138 1.41 8.68 -26.01
N ILE A 139 0.72 7.77 -25.29
CA ILE A 139 1.28 6.49 -24.83
C ILE A 139 1.80 5.67 -26.03
N PHE A 140 0.98 5.56 -27.07
CA PHE A 140 1.35 4.84 -28.29
C PHE A 140 2.60 5.43 -28.95
N ASN A 141 2.63 6.74 -29.15
CA ASN A 141 3.70 7.43 -29.88
C ASN A 141 5.02 7.50 -29.11
N GLN A 142 4.99 7.59 -27.78
CA GLN A 142 6.20 7.59 -26.95
C GLN A 142 6.81 6.20 -26.76
N ASN A 143 6.10 5.14 -27.18
CA ASN A 143 6.58 3.76 -27.15
C ASN A 143 6.56 3.16 -28.56
N PRO A 144 7.50 3.54 -29.47
CA PRO A 144 7.40 3.18 -30.89
C PRO A 144 7.40 1.67 -31.17
N ASP A 145 7.97 0.86 -30.28
CA ASP A 145 8.03 -0.61 -30.39
C ASP A 145 6.95 -1.33 -29.56
N ASN A 146 5.89 -0.62 -29.16
CA ASN A 146 4.81 -1.18 -28.35
C ASN A 146 4.02 -2.29 -29.08
N LEU A 147 3.33 -3.11 -28.30
CA LEU A 147 2.45 -4.18 -28.76
C LEU A 147 0.97 -3.88 -28.43
N LEU A 148 0.58 -2.60 -28.37
CA LEU A 148 -0.77 -2.18 -27.98
C LEU A 148 -1.85 -2.66 -28.97
N GLY A 149 -1.48 -2.88 -30.24
CA GLY A 149 -2.42 -3.39 -31.25
C GLY A 149 -3.53 -2.40 -31.65
N TRP A 150 -3.46 -1.16 -31.17
CA TRP A 150 -4.49 -0.15 -31.38
C TRP A 150 -4.61 0.27 -32.84
N ASN A 151 -5.85 0.37 -33.32
CA ASN A 151 -6.13 0.92 -34.64
C ASN A 151 -6.15 2.44 -34.59
N ILE A 152 -4.96 3.05 -34.61
CA ILE A 152 -4.76 4.51 -34.55
C ILE A 152 -5.39 5.29 -35.70
N ALA A 153 -5.84 4.62 -36.77
CA ALA A 153 -6.57 5.25 -37.86
C ALA A 153 -8.06 5.45 -37.53
N SER A 154 -8.56 4.79 -36.48
CA SER A 154 -9.89 4.97 -35.92
C SER A 154 -9.83 5.86 -34.69
N GLU A 155 -10.68 6.87 -34.61
CA GLU A 155 -10.83 7.72 -33.41
C GLU A 155 -11.70 7.03 -32.33
N ASP A 156 -12.32 5.89 -32.66
CA ASP A 156 -13.12 5.11 -31.72
C ASP A 156 -12.25 4.24 -30.80
N ILE A 157 -11.83 4.83 -29.69
CA ILE A 157 -11.01 4.20 -28.65
C ILE A 157 -11.75 3.09 -27.88
N SER A 158 -13.08 2.95 -28.03
CA SER A 158 -13.84 1.87 -27.38
C SER A 158 -13.50 0.48 -27.93
N THR A 159 -12.86 0.45 -29.10
CA THR A 159 -12.42 -0.78 -29.77
C THR A 159 -10.97 -1.15 -29.48
N TRP A 160 -10.26 -0.30 -28.73
CA TRP A 160 -8.83 -0.48 -28.47
C TRP A 160 -8.62 -1.49 -27.34
N GLU A 161 -7.74 -2.46 -27.58
CA GLU A 161 -7.44 -3.52 -26.62
C GLU A 161 -6.98 -2.91 -25.28
N GLY A 162 -7.55 -3.40 -24.17
CA GLY A 162 -7.22 -2.93 -22.83
C GLY A 162 -7.80 -1.57 -22.46
N VAL A 163 -8.58 -0.90 -23.31
CA VAL A 163 -9.24 0.37 -23.00
C VAL A 163 -10.70 0.10 -22.64
N ILE A 164 -11.11 0.38 -21.40
CA ILE A 164 -12.48 0.20 -20.93
C ILE A 164 -13.09 1.56 -20.62
N LEU A 165 -14.25 1.82 -21.22
CA LEU A 165 -14.98 3.08 -21.11
C LEU A 165 -16.27 2.93 -20.31
N VAL A 166 -16.63 4.00 -19.59
CA VAL A 166 -17.99 4.27 -19.11
C VAL A 166 -18.31 5.72 -19.44
N ASP A 167 -19.44 5.95 -20.13
CA ASP A 167 -19.88 7.28 -20.56
C ASP A 167 -18.77 8.07 -21.31
N ASP A 168 -18.09 7.39 -22.24
CA ASP A 168 -16.96 7.91 -23.04
C ASP A 168 -15.71 8.33 -22.24
N LYS A 169 -15.60 7.94 -20.96
CA LYS A 169 -14.41 8.15 -20.11
C LYS A 169 -13.64 6.86 -19.92
N VAL A 170 -12.30 6.92 -19.96
CA VAL A 170 -11.46 5.75 -19.65
C VAL A 170 -11.50 5.50 -18.15
N ILE A 171 -12.10 4.39 -17.75
CA ILE A 171 -12.19 3.97 -16.35
C ILE A 171 -11.16 2.90 -16.00
N GLU A 172 -10.74 2.09 -16.97
CA GLU A 172 -9.75 1.05 -16.77
C GLU A 172 -8.84 0.97 -17.99
N LEU A 173 -7.55 0.78 -17.73
CA LEU A 173 -6.51 0.68 -18.75
C LEU A 173 -5.62 -0.51 -18.43
N GLU A 174 -5.73 -1.57 -19.22
CA GLU A 174 -5.03 -2.86 -19.07
C GLU A 174 -3.98 -3.02 -20.17
N LEU A 175 -2.74 -2.62 -19.89
CA LEU A 175 -1.62 -2.60 -20.83
C LEU A 175 -0.54 -3.60 -20.45
N GLU A 176 -0.96 -4.82 -20.16
CA GLU A 176 -0.08 -5.90 -19.71
C GLU A 176 0.76 -6.44 -20.87
N GLU A 177 2.06 -6.61 -20.63
CA GLU A 177 3.03 -7.17 -21.59
C GLU A 177 3.06 -6.43 -22.95
N LYS A 178 2.81 -5.11 -22.94
CA LYS A 178 2.72 -4.29 -24.16
C LYS A 178 4.06 -3.68 -24.60
N GLY A 179 5.16 -4.04 -23.95
CA GLY A 179 6.49 -3.56 -24.29
C GLY A 179 6.69 -2.07 -24.05
N LEU A 180 5.93 -1.47 -23.13
CA LEU A 180 6.04 -0.05 -22.79
C LEU A 180 7.35 0.22 -22.05
N THR A 181 8.08 1.24 -22.46
CA THR A 181 9.32 1.70 -21.82
C THR A 181 9.15 3.07 -21.15
N VAL A 182 8.24 3.89 -21.69
CA VAL A 182 7.96 5.24 -21.21
C VAL A 182 6.50 5.32 -20.77
N LEU A 183 6.30 5.80 -19.54
CA LEU A 183 4.98 6.17 -19.03
C LEU A 183 4.82 7.70 -19.13
N PRO A 184 4.16 8.23 -20.18
CA PRO A 184 4.02 9.67 -20.35
C PRO A 184 3.24 10.29 -19.20
N PRO A 185 3.62 11.48 -18.69
CA PRO A 185 2.85 12.19 -17.67
C PRO A 185 1.38 12.42 -18.00
N GLU A 186 1.05 12.51 -19.30
CA GLU A 186 -0.30 12.68 -19.81
C GLU A 186 -1.24 11.52 -19.43
N ILE A 187 -0.73 10.32 -19.10
CA ILE A 187 -1.60 9.25 -18.59
C ILE A 187 -2.33 9.66 -17.30
N CYS A 188 -1.73 10.56 -16.53
CA CYS A 188 -2.31 11.05 -15.28
C CYS A 188 -3.44 12.07 -15.51
N ASP A 189 -3.64 12.49 -16.76
CA ASP A 189 -4.79 13.30 -17.16
C ASP A 189 -6.04 12.43 -17.46
N LEU A 190 -5.94 11.09 -17.43
CA LEU A 190 -7.07 10.15 -17.46
C LEU A 190 -7.85 10.21 -16.13
N PHE A 191 -8.57 11.32 -15.93
CA PHE A 191 -9.08 11.73 -14.63
C PHE A 191 -10.01 10.70 -13.95
N TYR A 192 -10.73 9.91 -14.75
CA TYR A 192 -11.72 8.92 -14.29
C TYR A 192 -11.14 7.51 -14.10
N LEU A 193 -9.83 7.33 -14.33
CA LEU A 193 -9.16 6.05 -14.25
C LEU A 193 -9.22 5.48 -12.83
N LYS A 194 -9.80 4.29 -12.70
CA LYS A 194 -9.94 3.52 -11.46
C LYS A 194 -8.93 2.38 -11.40
N THR A 195 -8.65 1.77 -12.54
CA THR A 195 -7.74 0.64 -12.66
C THR A 195 -6.68 0.93 -13.72
N LEU A 196 -5.41 0.84 -13.35
CA LEU A 196 -4.28 0.91 -14.27
C LEU A 196 -3.42 -0.33 -14.09
N SER A 197 -3.38 -1.19 -15.10
CA SER A 197 -2.48 -2.34 -15.16
C SER A 197 -1.42 -2.10 -16.21
N LEU A 198 -0.16 -2.11 -15.78
CA LEU A 198 1.04 -1.92 -16.59
C LEU A 198 2.01 -3.09 -16.38
N GLU A 199 1.48 -4.26 -16.02
CA GLU A 199 2.28 -5.44 -15.69
C GLU A 199 3.15 -5.89 -16.86
N GLY A 200 4.36 -6.38 -16.58
CA GLY A 200 5.18 -7.06 -17.57
C GLY A 200 5.72 -6.13 -18.66
N ASN A 201 5.93 -4.85 -18.34
CA ASN A 201 6.51 -3.86 -19.25
C ASN A 201 7.98 -3.57 -18.87
N MET A 202 8.55 -2.51 -19.41
CA MET A 202 9.94 -2.08 -19.20
C MET A 202 9.99 -0.63 -18.67
N ILE A 203 8.97 -0.22 -17.92
CA ILE A 203 8.86 1.14 -17.38
C ILE A 203 9.90 1.33 -16.28
N THR A 204 10.65 2.44 -16.34
CA THR A 204 11.69 2.78 -15.36
C THR A 204 11.25 3.86 -14.37
N GLU A 205 10.34 4.75 -14.77
CA GLU A 205 9.95 5.92 -13.97
C GLU A 205 8.43 6.05 -13.89
N ILE A 206 7.93 6.37 -12.69
CA ILE A 206 6.54 6.78 -12.47
C ILE A 206 6.50 8.32 -12.58
N PRO A 207 5.65 8.91 -13.45
CA PRO A 207 5.57 10.36 -13.57
C PRO A 207 5.03 10.98 -12.27
N ARG A 208 5.61 12.11 -11.83
CA ARG A 208 5.17 12.82 -10.60
C ARG A 208 3.70 13.25 -10.65
N GLN A 209 3.16 13.43 -11.85
CA GLN A 209 1.76 13.74 -12.11
C GLN A 209 0.82 12.61 -11.65
N ILE A 210 1.32 11.43 -11.26
CA ILE A 210 0.50 10.33 -10.73
C ILE A 210 -0.45 10.76 -9.61
N GLN A 211 -0.07 11.78 -8.81
CA GLN A 211 -0.95 12.39 -7.81
C GLN A 211 -2.29 12.89 -8.36
N ASP A 212 -2.38 13.20 -9.65
CA ASP A 212 -3.58 13.76 -10.28
C ASP A 212 -4.68 12.70 -10.45
N LEU A 213 -4.31 11.42 -10.37
CA LEU A 213 -5.23 10.27 -10.32
C LEU A 213 -5.78 9.99 -8.91
N SER A 214 -5.37 10.75 -7.89
CA SER A 214 -5.72 10.53 -6.46
C SER A 214 -7.22 10.47 -6.18
N ASN A 215 -8.04 11.13 -6.99
CA ASN A 215 -9.48 11.14 -6.81
C ASN A 215 -10.16 9.81 -7.16
N ASN A 216 -9.58 9.03 -8.10
CA ASN A 216 -10.27 7.89 -8.74
C ASN A 216 -9.51 6.57 -8.73
N LEU A 217 -8.18 6.58 -8.73
CA LEU A 217 -7.43 5.35 -8.80
C LEU A 217 -7.68 4.48 -7.57
N ARG A 218 -7.95 3.19 -7.79
CA ARG A 218 -8.23 2.17 -6.75
C ARG A 218 -7.31 0.97 -6.88
N THR A 219 -6.91 0.65 -8.10
CA THR A 219 -6.04 -0.49 -8.41
C THR A 219 -4.91 -0.03 -9.33
N LEU A 220 -3.68 -0.30 -8.90
CA LEU A 220 -2.48 0.01 -9.67
C LEU A 220 -1.57 -1.22 -9.67
N ASN A 221 -1.38 -1.81 -10.86
CA ASN A 221 -0.46 -2.92 -11.08
C ASN A 221 0.73 -2.44 -11.91
N LEU A 222 1.89 -2.37 -11.29
CA LEU A 222 3.18 -2.03 -11.87
C LEU A 222 4.14 -3.23 -11.85
N GLY A 223 3.62 -4.45 -11.63
CA GLY A 223 4.42 -5.66 -11.51
C GLY A 223 5.27 -5.94 -12.74
N GLY A 224 6.47 -6.50 -12.58
CA GLY A 224 7.30 -6.90 -13.73
C GLY A 224 7.77 -5.71 -14.58
N ASN A 225 8.29 -4.65 -13.96
CA ASN A 225 8.85 -3.47 -14.62
C ASN A 225 10.31 -3.25 -14.16
N GLN A 226 10.88 -2.07 -14.43
CA GLN A 226 12.25 -1.68 -14.08
C GLN A 226 12.27 -0.46 -13.13
N ILE A 227 11.24 -0.32 -12.29
CA ILE A 227 11.08 0.83 -11.38
C ILE A 227 12.01 0.65 -10.18
N ASP A 228 12.86 1.65 -9.93
CA ASP A 228 13.78 1.68 -8.80
C ASP A 228 13.36 2.68 -7.70
N ILE A 229 12.57 3.69 -8.04
CA ILE A 229 12.12 4.76 -7.14
C ILE A 229 10.61 4.97 -7.25
N ILE A 230 9.93 5.08 -6.10
CA ILE A 230 8.56 5.57 -5.99
C ILE A 230 8.60 7.07 -5.64
N PRO A 231 8.10 7.99 -6.49
CA PRO A 231 8.13 9.42 -6.21
C PRO A 231 7.22 9.80 -5.03
N GLN A 232 7.52 10.89 -4.33
CA GLN A 232 6.73 11.32 -3.15
C GLN A 232 5.26 11.61 -3.50
N GLU A 233 5.00 12.13 -4.69
CA GLU A 233 3.66 12.42 -5.22
C GLU A 233 2.78 11.17 -5.33
N PHE A 234 3.38 9.97 -5.40
CA PHE A 234 2.66 8.69 -5.41
C PHE A 234 1.76 8.51 -4.18
N PHE A 235 2.21 9.01 -3.03
CA PHE A 235 1.50 8.82 -1.75
C PHE A 235 0.28 9.74 -1.59
N SER A 236 -0.02 10.58 -2.60
CA SER A 236 -1.30 11.29 -2.71
C SER A 236 -2.46 10.37 -3.16
N LEU A 237 -2.18 9.15 -3.63
CA LEU A 237 -3.18 8.16 -4.03
C LEU A 237 -3.92 7.52 -2.82
N THR A 238 -4.46 8.35 -1.93
CA THR A 238 -5.03 7.91 -0.64
C THR A 238 -6.22 6.96 -0.74
N LYS A 239 -6.89 6.92 -1.91
CA LYS A 239 -8.00 6.01 -2.19
C LYS A 239 -7.56 4.67 -2.80
N LEU A 240 -6.26 4.44 -3.00
CA LEU A 240 -5.74 3.19 -3.55
C LEU A 240 -6.03 2.03 -2.59
N THR A 241 -6.57 0.94 -3.14
CA THR A 241 -6.97 -0.26 -2.37
C THR A 241 -6.10 -1.47 -2.71
N ASP A 242 -5.57 -1.53 -3.92
CA ASP A 242 -4.73 -2.62 -4.40
C ASP A 242 -3.51 -2.04 -5.11
N LEU A 243 -2.34 -2.34 -4.55
CA LEU A 243 -1.05 -1.92 -5.08
C LEU A 243 -0.16 -3.13 -5.32
N ARG A 244 0.25 -3.32 -6.57
CA ARG A 244 1.18 -4.36 -6.97
C ARG A 244 2.40 -3.73 -7.61
N VAL A 245 3.55 -3.93 -6.98
CA VAL A 245 4.86 -3.41 -7.41
C VAL A 245 5.92 -4.52 -7.37
N TYR A 246 5.48 -5.77 -7.54
CA TYR A 246 6.38 -6.93 -7.52
C TYR A 246 7.29 -6.98 -8.74
N THR A 247 8.42 -7.69 -8.65
CA THR A 247 9.35 -7.88 -9.78
C THR A 247 9.75 -6.52 -10.39
N ASN A 248 10.40 -5.70 -9.58
CA ASN A 248 10.93 -4.39 -9.93
C ASN A 248 12.34 -4.24 -9.35
N LEU A 249 12.89 -3.03 -9.34
CA LEU A 249 14.26 -2.73 -8.88
C LEU A 249 14.26 -1.93 -7.57
N LEU A 250 13.16 -1.93 -6.81
CA LEU A 250 13.05 -1.14 -5.59
C LEU A 250 14.07 -1.62 -4.55
N THR A 251 14.82 -0.68 -3.97
CA THR A 251 15.75 -0.96 -2.86
C THR A 251 15.22 -0.51 -1.50
N GLU A 252 14.20 0.34 -1.50
CA GLU A 252 13.52 0.82 -0.30
C GLU A 252 12.04 1.10 -0.57
N VAL A 253 11.24 1.14 0.49
CA VAL A 253 9.87 1.66 0.47
C VAL A 253 9.86 2.95 1.29
N PRO A 254 9.44 4.10 0.72
CA PRO A 254 9.35 5.35 1.47
C PRO A 254 8.38 5.25 2.68
N SER A 255 8.69 5.95 3.77
CA SER A 255 7.85 5.98 4.98
C SER A 255 6.44 6.55 4.73
N ASP A 256 6.28 7.38 3.70
CA ASP A 256 4.99 7.93 3.28
C ASP A 256 3.97 6.87 2.81
N ILE A 257 4.35 5.58 2.74
CA ILE A 257 3.44 4.47 2.44
C ILE A 257 2.20 4.43 3.34
N ASN A 258 2.31 4.88 4.60
CA ASN A 258 1.18 4.96 5.54
C ASN A 258 0.05 5.91 5.08
N LYS A 259 0.32 6.83 4.15
CA LYS A 259 -0.69 7.74 3.58
C LYS A 259 -1.69 7.01 2.68
N LEU A 260 -1.37 5.80 2.21
CA LEU A 260 -2.30 4.95 1.45
C LEU A 260 -3.32 4.28 2.38
N THR A 261 -4.10 5.09 3.08
CA THR A 261 -4.94 4.67 4.22
C THR A 261 -6.07 3.70 3.85
N GLU A 262 -6.45 3.62 2.57
CA GLU A 262 -7.44 2.67 2.04
C GLU A 262 -6.83 1.35 1.55
N LEU A 263 -5.50 1.18 1.63
CA LEU A 263 -4.80 0.03 1.05
C LEU A 263 -5.18 -1.27 1.76
N ARG A 264 -5.55 -2.28 0.96
CA ARG A 264 -5.99 -3.61 1.41
C ARG A 264 -5.06 -4.71 0.92
N TYR A 265 -4.52 -4.55 -0.29
CA TYR A 265 -3.59 -5.49 -0.90
C TYR A 265 -2.29 -4.77 -1.26
N LEU A 266 -1.16 -5.32 -0.80
CA LEU A 266 0.18 -4.86 -1.13
C LEU A 266 1.07 -6.04 -1.52
N SER A 267 1.65 -5.99 -2.72
CA SER A 267 2.70 -6.92 -3.14
C SER A 267 3.97 -6.17 -3.52
N LEU A 268 5.02 -6.41 -2.74
CA LEU A 268 6.38 -5.89 -2.91
C LEU A 268 7.37 -6.99 -3.31
N SER A 269 6.88 -8.19 -3.60
CA SER A 269 7.70 -9.39 -3.84
C SER A 269 8.70 -9.20 -4.98
N ASN A 270 9.83 -9.90 -4.98
CA ASN A 270 10.86 -9.81 -6.02
C ASN A 270 11.38 -8.38 -6.24
N ASN A 271 11.70 -7.68 -5.15
CA ASN A 271 12.46 -6.44 -5.16
C ASN A 271 13.71 -6.64 -4.28
N SER A 272 14.62 -5.67 -4.23
CA SER A 272 15.84 -5.75 -3.40
C SER A 272 15.67 -5.00 -2.07
N LEU A 273 14.58 -5.28 -1.34
CA LEU A 273 14.20 -4.55 -0.12
C LEU A 273 14.83 -5.16 1.15
N LYS A 274 15.99 -4.64 1.56
CA LYS A 274 16.68 -5.13 2.77
C LYS A 274 15.92 -4.83 4.07
N THR A 275 15.11 -3.78 4.07
CA THR A 275 14.35 -3.31 5.25
C THR A 275 12.99 -2.79 4.82
N LEU A 276 12.02 -2.86 5.72
CA LEU A 276 10.69 -2.26 5.56
C LEU A 276 10.53 -1.10 6.55
N PRO A 277 9.95 0.04 6.15
CA PRO A 277 9.68 1.15 7.07
C PRO A 277 8.62 0.74 8.09
N LEU A 278 8.69 1.29 9.32
CA LEU A 278 7.70 1.01 10.37
C LEU A 278 6.30 1.47 9.96
N GLU A 279 6.23 2.54 9.18
CA GLU A 279 5.03 3.16 8.65
C GLU A 279 4.22 2.21 7.73
N LEU A 280 4.85 1.21 7.12
CA LEU A 280 4.11 0.17 6.37
C LEU A 280 3.11 -0.56 7.28
N PHE A 281 3.47 -0.76 8.54
CA PHE A 281 2.67 -1.50 9.51
C PHE A 281 1.56 -0.64 10.14
N GLU A 282 1.48 0.65 9.81
CA GLU A 282 0.39 1.55 10.20
C GLU A 282 -0.84 1.42 9.27
N LEU A 283 -0.75 0.63 8.20
CA LEU A 283 -1.82 0.39 7.24
C LEU A 283 -2.95 -0.48 7.82
N SER A 284 -3.78 0.13 8.66
CA SER A 284 -4.84 -0.54 9.43
C SER A 284 -5.90 -1.32 8.63
N LYS A 285 -6.03 -1.07 7.32
CA LYS A 285 -6.96 -1.78 6.40
C LYS A 285 -6.29 -2.89 5.60
N LEU A 286 -4.97 -3.06 5.72
CA LEU A 286 -4.22 -4.03 4.95
C LEU A 286 -4.61 -5.45 5.37
N ASN A 287 -5.10 -6.22 4.40
CA ASN A 287 -5.55 -7.59 4.61
C ASN A 287 -4.64 -8.63 3.93
N SER A 288 -3.85 -8.21 2.93
CA SER A 288 -2.96 -9.06 2.16
C SER A 288 -1.62 -8.38 1.96
N LEU A 289 -0.55 -9.03 2.43
CA LEU A 289 0.82 -8.53 2.33
C LEU A 289 1.72 -9.62 1.74
N PHE A 290 2.36 -9.33 0.62
CA PHE A 290 3.28 -10.23 -0.06
C PHE A 290 4.67 -9.62 -0.18
N LEU A 291 5.62 -10.25 0.51
CA LEU A 291 7.02 -9.86 0.69
C LEU A 291 7.96 -10.99 0.25
N ASN A 292 7.57 -11.75 -0.78
CA ASN A 292 8.35 -12.91 -1.21
C ASN A 292 9.64 -12.45 -1.90
N ASN A 293 10.76 -13.12 -1.64
CA ASN A 293 12.04 -12.83 -2.30
C ASN A 293 12.39 -11.34 -2.26
N ILE A 294 12.47 -10.78 -1.06
CA ILE A 294 12.94 -9.39 -0.85
C ILE A 294 14.27 -9.31 -0.10
N GLU A 295 14.94 -10.45 0.12
CA GLU A 295 16.12 -10.58 0.99
C GLU A 295 15.83 -10.35 2.48
N LEU A 296 14.59 -10.62 2.92
CA LEU A 296 14.18 -10.45 4.32
C LEU A 296 14.85 -11.49 5.22
N SER A 297 15.75 -11.08 6.11
CA SER A 297 16.35 -11.99 7.10
C SER A 297 15.48 -12.19 8.34
N GLU A 298 14.72 -11.17 8.73
CA GLU A 298 13.87 -11.17 9.92
C GLU A 298 12.54 -10.47 9.63
N VAL A 299 11.44 -11.00 10.19
CA VAL A 299 10.13 -10.36 10.12
C VAL A 299 10.00 -9.41 11.31
N PRO A 300 9.72 -8.11 11.11
CA PRO A 300 9.66 -7.13 12.21
C PRO A 300 8.45 -7.37 13.12
N GLU A 301 8.60 -7.06 14.43
CA GLU A 301 7.53 -7.21 15.44
C GLU A 301 6.25 -6.44 15.08
N SER A 302 6.39 -5.27 14.46
CA SER A 302 5.29 -4.42 13.99
C SER A 302 4.39 -5.08 12.95
N ILE A 303 4.74 -6.24 12.37
CA ILE A 303 3.80 -6.97 11.50
C ILE A 303 2.49 -7.31 12.22
N THR A 304 2.52 -7.43 13.54
CA THR A 304 1.34 -7.67 14.39
C THR A 304 0.42 -6.46 14.54
N ASP A 305 0.89 -5.25 14.21
CA ASP A 305 0.08 -4.02 14.21
C ASP A 305 -0.94 -4.00 13.05
N LEU A 306 -0.73 -4.85 12.02
CA LEU A 306 -1.64 -5.06 10.91
C LEU A 306 -2.86 -5.91 11.33
N SER A 307 -3.74 -5.31 12.14
CA SER A 307 -4.88 -5.98 12.77
C SER A 307 -5.91 -6.62 11.82
N GLN A 308 -5.89 -6.29 10.53
CA GLN A 308 -6.76 -6.87 9.50
C GLN A 308 -6.04 -7.88 8.59
N LEU A 309 -4.78 -8.21 8.85
CA LEU A 309 -3.98 -9.09 7.99
C LEU A 309 -4.52 -10.52 8.00
N THR A 310 -4.93 -11.01 6.83
CA THR A 310 -5.50 -12.35 6.63
C THR A 310 -4.68 -13.21 5.68
N ALA A 311 -3.83 -12.61 4.85
CA ALA A 311 -2.94 -13.30 3.93
C ALA A 311 -1.53 -12.72 4.02
N LEU A 312 -0.56 -13.60 4.30
CA LEU A 312 0.86 -13.24 4.38
C LEU A 312 1.68 -14.17 3.48
N GLY A 313 2.50 -13.59 2.61
CA GLY A 313 3.54 -14.31 1.87
C GLY A 313 4.91 -13.75 2.20
N ILE A 314 5.80 -14.60 2.72
CA ILE A 314 7.20 -14.29 3.06
C ILE A 314 8.15 -15.34 2.49
N SER A 315 7.72 -15.98 1.40
CA SER A 315 8.42 -17.07 0.74
C SER A 315 9.72 -16.61 0.08
N SER A 316 10.64 -17.54 -0.18
CA SER A 316 11.92 -17.26 -0.85
C SER A 316 12.77 -16.20 -0.13
N ASN A 317 12.64 -16.13 1.18
CA ASN A 317 13.49 -15.33 2.06
C ASN A 317 14.32 -16.27 2.94
N PRO A 318 15.56 -15.90 3.32
CA PRO A 318 16.47 -16.77 4.07
C PRO A 318 16.10 -16.89 5.57
N LEU A 319 14.87 -17.34 5.88
CA LEU A 319 14.31 -17.35 7.23
C LEU A 319 14.86 -18.51 8.09
N GLY A 320 15.05 -19.69 7.51
CA GLY A 320 15.54 -20.89 8.21
C GLY A 320 14.54 -21.55 9.17
N ALA A 321 13.65 -20.77 9.79
CA ALA A 321 12.54 -21.24 10.62
C ALA A 321 11.30 -20.36 10.42
N ILE A 322 10.13 -20.85 10.81
CA ILE A 322 8.91 -20.05 10.82
C ILE A 322 9.05 -19.02 11.95
N PRO A 323 9.00 -17.71 11.69
CA PRO A 323 9.20 -16.70 12.73
C PRO A 323 8.06 -16.73 13.77
N ASP A 324 8.40 -16.75 15.06
CA ASP A 324 7.41 -16.82 16.15
C ASP A 324 6.38 -15.69 16.06
N ILE A 325 6.81 -14.48 15.68
CA ILE A 325 5.95 -13.31 15.53
C ILE A 325 4.82 -13.52 14.51
N VAL A 326 5.05 -14.32 13.46
CA VAL A 326 4.04 -14.63 12.45
C VAL A 326 2.92 -15.49 13.05
N LEU A 327 3.25 -16.31 14.06
CA LEU A 327 2.30 -17.19 14.74
C LEU A 327 1.35 -16.43 15.68
N ASP A 328 1.69 -15.18 16.03
CA ASP A 328 0.82 -14.31 16.82
C ASP A 328 -0.22 -13.55 15.97
N ILE A 329 -0.12 -13.62 14.63
CA ILE A 329 -1.09 -13.06 13.69
C ILE A 329 -2.27 -14.01 13.52
N THR A 330 -3.06 -14.17 14.59
CA THR A 330 -4.17 -15.15 14.66
C THR A 330 -5.33 -14.89 13.68
N THR A 331 -5.33 -13.75 12.99
CA THR A 331 -6.25 -13.40 11.90
C THR A 331 -5.90 -14.08 10.57
N LEU A 332 -4.71 -14.69 10.44
CA LEU A 332 -4.28 -15.31 9.19
C LEU A 332 -5.20 -16.47 8.76
N THR A 333 -5.58 -16.39 7.49
CA THR A 333 -6.28 -17.46 6.75
C THR A 333 -5.37 -18.08 5.68
N ARG A 334 -4.31 -17.38 5.27
CA ARG A 334 -3.32 -17.84 4.32
C ARG A 334 -1.91 -17.47 4.78
N LEU A 335 -1.04 -18.47 4.83
CA LEU A 335 0.37 -18.31 5.11
C LEU A 335 1.20 -19.04 4.05
N ASP A 336 1.98 -18.28 3.27
CA ASP A 336 2.88 -18.81 2.26
C ASP A 336 4.35 -18.59 2.67
N ILE A 337 5.08 -19.68 2.93
CA ILE A 337 6.51 -19.70 3.28
C ILE A 337 7.21 -20.81 2.50
N TYR A 338 7.16 -20.78 1.17
CA TYR A 338 7.88 -21.75 0.31
C TYR A 338 9.31 -21.29 0.05
N ASN A 339 10.24 -22.22 -0.21
CA ASN A 339 11.65 -21.91 -0.53
C ASN A 339 12.37 -21.02 0.50
N SER A 340 12.06 -21.14 1.80
CA SER A 340 12.63 -20.28 2.85
C SER A 340 13.59 -21.03 3.79
N GLY A 341 13.96 -22.27 3.44
CA GLY A 341 14.89 -23.11 4.19
C GLY A 341 14.34 -23.60 5.53
N ILE A 342 13.02 -23.64 5.69
CA ILE A 342 12.35 -24.03 6.94
C ILE A 342 12.68 -25.49 7.28
N THR A 343 13.14 -25.74 8.51
CA THR A 343 13.52 -27.10 8.96
C THR A 343 12.46 -27.79 9.82
N ASN A 344 11.59 -27.04 10.47
CA ASN A 344 10.55 -27.56 11.36
C ASN A 344 9.34 -26.64 11.41
N ILE A 345 8.18 -27.22 11.76
CA ILE A 345 6.95 -26.49 12.04
C ILE A 345 6.77 -26.45 13.57
N PRO A 346 6.82 -25.28 14.22
CA PRO A 346 6.65 -25.17 15.68
C PRO A 346 5.22 -25.51 16.10
N SER A 347 5.03 -26.01 17.33
CA SER A 347 3.69 -26.39 17.81
C SER A 347 2.73 -25.21 17.97
N GLU A 348 3.29 -24.00 18.12
CA GLU A 348 2.60 -22.72 18.17
C GLU A 348 1.87 -22.40 16.86
N ILE A 349 2.10 -23.13 15.76
CA ILE A 349 1.31 -23.01 14.52
C ILE A 349 -0.19 -23.16 14.78
N THR A 350 -0.56 -23.92 15.82
CA THR A 350 -1.95 -24.12 16.27
C THR A 350 -2.64 -22.83 16.74
N LYS A 351 -1.90 -21.76 17.04
CA LYS A 351 -2.46 -20.42 17.30
C LYS A 351 -3.22 -19.87 16.09
N LEU A 352 -2.83 -20.25 14.87
CA LEU A 352 -3.44 -19.81 13.61
C LEU A 352 -4.74 -20.57 13.33
N THR A 353 -5.68 -20.51 14.26
CA THR A 353 -6.95 -21.28 14.22
C THR A 353 -7.85 -20.95 13.02
N ASN A 354 -7.64 -19.80 12.37
CA ASN A 354 -8.36 -19.38 11.16
C ASN A 354 -7.69 -19.83 9.85
N LEU A 355 -6.55 -20.52 9.92
CA LEU A 355 -5.74 -20.86 8.75
C LEU A 355 -6.47 -21.84 7.83
N LYS A 356 -6.60 -21.45 6.57
CA LYS A 356 -7.19 -22.23 5.48
C LYS A 356 -6.15 -22.71 4.48
N ARG A 357 -5.03 -21.99 4.36
CA ARG A 357 -3.94 -22.35 3.47
C ARG A 357 -2.61 -22.24 4.18
N LEU A 358 -1.87 -23.34 4.20
CA LEU A 358 -0.48 -23.41 4.63
C LEU A 358 0.37 -23.95 3.47
N GLN A 359 1.24 -23.10 2.95
CA GLN A 359 2.14 -23.44 1.85
C GLN A 359 3.60 -23.42 2.34
N LEU A 360 4.22 -24.61 2.37
CA LEU A 360 5.55 -24.86 2.88
C LEU A 360 6.41 -25.68 1.90
N SER A 361 6.05 -25.68 0.62
CA SER A 361 6.83 -26.36 -0.41
C SER A 361 8.26 -25.84 -0.56
N GLY A 362 9.16 -26.68 -1.06
CA GLY A 362 10.54 -26.28 -1.35
C GLY A 362 11.36 -25.94 -0.10
N ASN A 363 11.03 -26.52 1.05
CA ASN A 363 11.75 -26.32 2.30
C ASN A 363 12.59 -27.56 2.66
N ASN A 364 13.14 -27.57 3.89
CA ASN A 364 13.99 -28.64 4.41
C ASN A 364 13.27 -29.43 5.51
N LEU A 365 11.93 -29.57 5.44
CA LEU A 365 11.16 -30.31 6.43
C LEU A 365 11.47 -31.82 6.32
N ILE A 366 11.86 -32.43 7.43
CA ILE A 366 12.11 -33.89 7.53
C ILE A 366 10.93 -34.62 8.17
N GLU A 367 10.18 -33.91 9.02
CA GLU A 367 8.99 -34.42 9.69
C GLU A 367 7.89 -33.36 9.68
N ILE A 368 6.67 -33.82 9.93
CA ILE A 368 5.51 -32.96 10.15
C ILE A 368 4.92 -33.28 11.53
N ASN A 369 4.58 -32.23 12.28
CA ASN A 369 4.07 -32.39 13.64
C ASN A 369 2.58 -32.79 13.64
N GLU A 370 2.20 -33.72 14.50
CA GLU A 370 0.81 -34.19 14.69
C GLU A 370 -0.19 -33.05 14.98
N VAL A 371 0.26 -31.98 15.63
CA VAL A 371 -0.58 -30.81 15.99
C VAL A 371 -1.13 -30.06 14.79
N ILE A 372 -0.60 -30.27 13.57
CA ILE A 372 -1.19 -29.69 12.37
C ILE A 372 -2.61 -30.23 12.14
N GLY A 373 -2.91 -31.43 12.63
CA GLY A 373 -4.26 -31.98 12.66
C GLY A 373 -5.28 -31.14 13.44
N ASP A 374 -4.84 -30.22 14.30
CA ASP A 374 -5.70 -29.31 15.07
C ASP A 374 -6.14 -28.06 14.28
N LEU A 375 -5.59 -27.84 13.08
CA LEU A 375 -5.97 -26.74 12.20
C LEU A 375 -7.25 -27.10 11.41
N PHE A 376 -8.37 -27.27 12.10
CA PHE A 376 -9.61 -27.83 11.53
C PHE A 376 -10.18 -27.06 10.32
N LEU A 377 -9.81 -25.79 10.13
CA LEU A 377 -10.25 -24.97 8.99
C LEU A 377 -9.32 -25.08 7.77
N LEU A 378 -8.24 -25.86 7.85
CA LEU A 378 -7.27 -25.99 6.77
C LEU A 378 -7.90 -26.65 5.55
N GLU A 379 -7.83 -25.96 4.42
CA GLU A 379 -8.33 -26.38 3.11
C GLU A 379 -7.18 -26.79 2.17
N TYR A 380 -6.01 -26.17 2.31
CA TYR A 380 -4.84 -26.46 1.48
C TYR A 380 -3.59 -26.62 2.34
N LEU A 381 -3.01 -27.81 2.31
CA LEU A 381 -1.73 -28.12 2.93
C LEU A 381 -0.75 -28.56 1.83
N LEU A 382 0.21 -27.69 1.54
CA LEU A 382 1.13 -27.86 0.41
C LEU A 382 2.56 -28.02 0.96
N LEU A 383 3.10 -29.22 0.82
CA LEU A 383 4.36 -29.67 1.42
C LEU A 383 5.32 -30.28 0.39
N GLN A 384 5.02 -30.11 -0.90
CA GLN A 384 5.82 -30.71 -1.96
C GLN A 384 7.27 -30.21 -1.95
N THR A 385 8.19 -31.01 -2.47
CA THR A 385 9.62 -30.65 -2.56
C THR A 385 10.20 -30.37 -1.16
N ASN A 386 10.10 -31.35 -0.27
CA ASN A 386 10.71 -31.34 1.06
C ASN A 386 11.49 -32.66 1.26
N ALA A 387 11.84 -33.00 2.51
CA ALA A 387 12.54 -34.23 2.86
C ALA A 387 11.71 -35.11 3.82
N ILE A 388 10.37 -34.99 3.80
CA ILE A 388 9.49 -35.62 4.79
C ILE A 388 9.52 -37.15 4.64
N GLU A 389 9.78 -37.86 5.73
CA GLU A 389 9.90 -39.33 5.75
C GLU A 389 8.62 -40.05 6.21
N GLU A 390 7.84 -39.41 7.09
CA GLU A 390 6.62 -39.98 7.66
C GLU A 390 5.51 -38.93 7.81
N ILE A 391 4.25 -39.37 7.70
CA ILE A 391 3.06 -38.55 7.92
C ILE A 391 2.29 -39.10 9.14
N PRO A 392 2.03 -38.28 10.18
CA PRO A 392 1.23 -38.68 11.33
C PRO A 392 -0.24 -38.85 10.93
N SER A 393 -0.89 -39.83 11.56
CA SER A 393 -2.29 -40.16 11.28
C SER A 393 -3.26 -39.05 11.66
N GLU A 394 -2.86 -38.15 12.54
CA GLU A 394 -3.60 -37.01 13.06
C GLU A 394 -3.95 -35.99 11.97
N LEU A 395 -3.22 -35.96 10.85
CA LEU A 395 -3.62 -35.15 9.69
C LEU A 395 -4.98 -35.58 9.10
N SER A 396 -5.45 -36.80 9.41
CA SER A 396 -6.82 -37.23 9.04
C SER A 396 -7.92 -36.41 9.74
N ASN A 397 -7.59 -35.64 10.78
CA ASN A 397 -8.53 -34.72 11.44
C ASN A 397 -8.88 -33.48 10.57
N LEU A 398 -8.13 -33.23 9.49
CA LEU A 398 -8.33 -32.11 8.57
C LEU A 398 -9.53 -32.34 7.64
N ILE A 399 -10.73 -32.38 8.20
CA ILE A 399 -11.97 -32.74 7.48
C ILE A 399 -12.39 -31.73 6.40
N ASN A 400 -11.82 -30.52 6.40
CA ASN A 400 -12.07 -29.48 5.38
C ASN A 400 -11.01 -29.44 4.28
N LEU A 401 -10.02 -30.35 4.32
CA LEU A 401 -8.91 -30.37 3.38
C LEU A 401 -9.42 -30.64 1.97
N LYS A 402 -9.04 -29.77 1.04
CA LYS A 402 -9.32 -29.88 -0.40
C LYS A 402 -8.12 -30.42 -1.14
N THR A 403 -6.92 -30.00 -0.74
CA THR A 403 -5.66 -30.45 -1.34
C THR A 403 -4.62 -30.73 -0.27
N LEU A 404 -4.04 -31.93 -0.34
CA LEU A 404 -2.83 -32.34 0.36
C LEU A 404 -1.78 -32.67 -0.67
N ASP A 405 -0.77 -31.82 -0.81
CA ASP A 405 0.35 -32.06 -1.73
C ASP A 405 1.59 -32.53 -0.97
N LEU A 406 1.96 -33.78 -1.18
CA LEU A 406 3.09 -34.46 -0.56
C LEU A 406 4.12 -34.93 -1.60
N THR A 407 3.98 -34.52 -2.86
CA THR A 407 4.89 -34.91 -3.94
C THR A 407 6.33 -34.47 -3.67
N GLU A 408 7.30 -35.14 -4.28
CA GLU A 408 8.72 -34.83 -4.12
C GLU A 408 9.17 -34.79 -2.64
N ASN A 409 8.85 -35.85 -1.89
CA ASN A 409 9.31 -36.08 -0.52
C ASN A 409 10.02 -37.44 -0.41
N ASN A 410 10.45 -37.82 0.80
CA ASN A 410 11.11 -39.10 1.07
C ASN A 410 10.13 -40.18 1.58
N LEU A 411 8.84 -40.02 1.29
CA LEU A 411 7.79 -40.93 1.73
C LEU A 411 7.91 -42.28 1.01
N ILE A 412 7.74 -43.36 1.77
CA ILE A 412 7.57 -44.72 1.23
C ILE A 412 6.11 -45.15 1.38
N THR A 413 5.54 -44.85 2.54
CA THR A 413 4.13 -45.14 2.85
C THR A 413 3.48 -43.97 3.55
N ILE A 414 2.15 -43.90 3.46
CA ILE A 414 1.33 -43.01 4.28
C ILE A 414 0.25 -43.82 5.02
N PRO A 415 -0.22 -43.38 6.21
CA PRO A 415 -1.24 -44.12 6.94
C PRO A 415 -2.55 -44.27 6.15
N ASN A 416 -3.23 -45.41 6.26
CA ASN A 416 -4.57 -45.59 5.68
C ASN A 416 -5.55 -44.46 6.02
N ALA A 417 -5.49 -43.92 7.25
CA ALA A 417 -6.33 -42.79 7.67
C ALA A 417 -6.14 -41.52 6.81
N ILE A 418 -4.93 -41.31 6.29
CA ILE A 418 -4.64 -40.20 5.37
C ILE A 418 -5.17 -40.52 3.98
N CYS A 419 -4.96 -41.75 3.49
CA CYS A 419 -5.52 -42.18 2.21
C CYS A 419 -7.06 -42.09 2.17
N ASP A 420 -7.72 -42.36 3.29
CA ASP A 420 -9.16 -42.29 3.42
C ASP A 420 -9.72 -40.87 3.27
N LEU A 421 -8.90 -39.82 3.38
CA LEU A 421 -9.30 -38.44 3.05
C LEU A 421 -9.70 -38.31 1.57
N ALA A 422 -9.18 -39.15 0.67
CA ALA A 422 -9.63 -39.13 -0.73
C ALA A 422 -11.14 -39.42 -0.85
N ASN A 423 -11.72 -40.18 0.10
CA ASN A 423 -13.16 -40.46 0.14
C ASN A 423 -14.00 -39.23 0.51
N THR A 424 -13.40 -38.18 1.10
CA THR A 424 -14.07 -36.91 1.40
C THR A 424 -13.98 -35.89 0.27
N GLY A 425 -13.38 -36.26 -0.86
CA GLY A 425 -13.15 -35.37 -2.00
C GLY A 425 -11.83 -34.59 -1.91
N THR A 426 -10.96 -34.94 -0.95
CA THR A 426 -9.62 -34.37 -0.82
C THR A 426 -8.74 -34.89 -1.97
N GLU A 427 -8.12 -33.97 -2.70
CA GLU A 427 -7.08 -34.28 -3.66
C GLU A 427 -5.77 -34.54 -2.90
N ILE A 428 -5.30 -35.79 -2.92
CA ILE A 428 -4.02 -36.17 -2.31
C ILE A 428 -3.02 -36.41 -3.44
N LEU A 429 -1.98 -35.59 -3.51
CA LEU A 429 -0.91 -35.70 -4.49
C LEU A 429 0.29 -36.41 -3.85
N LEU A 430 0.74 -37.49 -4.49
CA LEU A 430 1.81 -38.37 -4.03
C LEU A 430 2.70 -38.75 -5.21
N ASP A 431 3.96 -39.08 -4.92
CA ASP A 431 4.85 -39.71 -5.91
C ASP A 431 4.37 -41.13 -6.24
N GLU A 432 4.62 -41.59 -7.47
CA GLU A 432 4.08 -42.86 -8.00
C GLU A 432 4.39 -44.10 -7.15
N ASN A 433 5.45 -44.06 -6.34
CA ASN A 433 5.92 -45.21 -5.55
C ASN A 433 5.39 -45.23 -4.10
N VAL A 434 4.65 -44.21 -3.67
CA VAL A 434 4.12 -44.11 -2.31
C VAL A 434 2.83 -44.93 -2.19
N THR A 435 2.75 -45.79 -1.17
CA THR A 435 1.56 -46.65 -0.94
C THR A 435 0.90 -46.40 0.41
N CYS A 436 -0.40 -46.70 0.52
CA CYS A 436 -1.10 -46.70 1.81
C CYS A 436 -0.68 -47.91 2.67
N GLN A 437 -0.47 -47.69 3.97
CA GLN A 437 -0.18 -48.72 4.97
C GLN A 437 -1.41 -49.07 5.80
#